data_AF-A0A9P9NBK9-F1
#
_entry.id   AF-A0A9P9NBK9-F1
#
_cell.length_a   1.000
_cell.length_b   1.000
_cell.length_c   1.000
_cell.angle_alpha   90.00
_cell.angle_beta   90.00
_cell.angle_gamma   90.00
#
_symmetry.space_group_name_H-M   'P 1'
#
loop_
_entity.id
_entity.type
_entity.pdbx_description
1 polymer ?
#
loop_
_entity_poly.entity_id
_entity_poly.type
_entity_poly.pdbx_seq_one_letter_code
_entity_poly.pdbx_strand_id
1 'polypeptide(L)' 'AKTLLWVDAICIDQNDLIERNHQVGLIGQIYSNATLVLTWGGKSDEDAQIVSKLISRLR' A
#
# COMPACT_ATOMS: atom_id res chain seq x y z
N ALA A 1 -14.21 8.74 -10.42
CA ALA A 1 -14.02 7.43 -11.10
C ALA A 1 -13.72 6.39 -10.02
N LYS A 2 -13.75 5.08 -10.28
CA LYS A 2 -13.43 4.11 -9.22
C LYS A 2 -11.91 3.97 -9.09
N THR A 3 -11.35 4.33 -7.93
CA THR A 3 -9.93 4.14 -7.62
C THR A 3 -9.71 2.77 -7.01
N LEU A 4 -8.78 1.99 -7.55
CA LEU A 4 -8.32 0.74 -6.95
C LEU A 4 -7.11 1.04 -6.06
N LEU A 5 -7.17 0.59 -4.81
CA LEU A 5 -6.10 0.76 -3.83
C LEU A 5 -5.60 -0.61 -3.39
N TRP A 6 -4.29 -0.76 -3.35
CA TRP A 6 -3.61 -1.89 -2.75
C TRP A 6 -2.77 -1.38 -1.58
N VAL A 7 -2.98 -1.96 -0.40
CA VAL A 7 -2.29 -1.58 0.84
C VAL A 7 -1.70 -2.87 1.40
N ASP A 8 -0.38 -3.03 1.40
CA ASP A 8 0.30 -4.28 1.82
C ASP A 8 -0.19 -4.80 3.16
N ALA A 9 -0.32 -3.92 4.16
CA ALA A 9 -0.77 -4.25 5.50
C ALA A 9 -2.23 -4.76 5.58
N ILE A 10 -3.04 -4.53 4.54
CA ILE A 10 -4.46 -4.94 4.49
C ILE A 10 -4.66 -6.08 3.47
N CYS A 11 -4.01 -6.01 2.32
CA CYS A 11 -4.19 -6.94 1.22
C CYS A 11 -3.39 -8.24 1.38
N ILE A 12 -2.35 -8.24 2.22
CA ILE A 12 -1.55 -9.42 2.53
C ILE A 12 -1.95 -9.92 3.92
N ASP A 13 -2.24 -11.22 4.04
CA ASP A 13 -2.45 -11.84 5.34
C ASP A 13 -1.11 -11.92 6.08
N GLN A 14 -0.95 -11.05 7.07
CA GLN A 14 0.28 -10.96 7.86
C GLN A 14 0.51 -12.19 8.74
N ASN A 15 -0.52 -13.02 8.97
CA ASN A 15 -0.46 -14.22 9.81
C ASN A 15 -0.23 -15.50 8.99
N ASP A 16 -0.50 -15.50 7.69
CA ASP A 16 -0.20 -16.63 6.80
C ASP A 16 1.17 -16.41 6.14
N LEU A 17 2.18 -17.14 6.64
CA LEU A 17 3.54 -17.05 6.12
C LEU A 17 3.65 -17.47 4.64
N ILE A 18 2.84 -18.44 4.21
CA ILE A 18 2.88 -18.96 2.84
C ILE A 18 2.33 -17.91 1.89
N GLU A 19 1.15 -17.37 2.20
CA GLU A 19 0.51 -16.31 1.42
C GLU A 19 1.37 -15.04 1.40
N ARG A 20 1.85 -14.61 2.56
CA ARG A 20 2.73 -13.44 2.67
C ARG A 20 3.98 -13.56 1.81
N ASN A 21 4.66 -14.70 1.84
CA ASN A 21 5.85 -14.92 1.01
C ASN A 21 5.51 -14.88 -0.48
N HIS A 22 4.36 -15.43 -0.87
CA HIS A 22 3.87 -15.34 -2.24
C HIS A 22 3.60 -13.89 -2.66
N GLN A 23 2.87 -13.14 -1.84
CA GLN A 23 2.56 -11.72 -2.11
C GLN A 23 3.81 -10.84 -2.16
N VAL A 24 4.76 -11.05 -1.25
CA VAL A 24 6.04 -10.32 -1.25
C VAL A 24 6.81 -10.53 -2.55
N GLY A 25 6.74 -11.74 -3.13
CA GLY A 25 7.30 -12.01 -4.45
C GLY A 25 6.63 -11.24 -5.59
N LEU A 26 5.38 -10.80 -5.42
CA LEU A 26 4.59 -10.04 -6.41
C LEU A 26 4.69 -8.52 -6.24
N ILE A 27 5.13 -8.02 -5.09
CA ILE A 27 5.17 -6.57 -4.77
C ILE A 27 5.83 -5.76 -5.87
N GLY A 28 6.94 -6.24 -6.45
CA GLY A 28 7.63 -5.54 -7.54
C GLY A 28 6.72 -5.31 -8.75
N GLN A 29 5.92 -6.31 -9.12
CA GLN A 29 4.96 -6.20 -10.22
C GLN A 29 3.77 -5.30 -9.85
N ILE A 30 3.28 -5.39 -8.61
CA ILE A 30 2.17 -4.55 -8.15
C ILE A 30 2.57 -3.07 -8.19
N TYR A 31 3.74 -2.73 -7.64
CA TYR A 31 4.25 -1.36 -7.65
C TYR A 31 4.56 -0.86 -9.05
N SER A 32 5.11 -1.70 -9.95
CA SER A 32 5.38 -1.28 -11.32
C SER A 32 4.13 -1.01 -12.15
N ASN A 33 2.99 -1.64 -11.80
CA ASN A 33 1.71 -1.45 -12.48
C ASN A 33 0.82 -0.39 -11.83
N ALA A 34 1.21 0.15 -10.67
CA ALA A 34 0.45 1.18 -9.99
C ALA A 34 0.66 2.55 -10.64
N THR A 35 -0.43 3.32 -10.81
CA THR A 35 -0.35 4.72 -11.26
C THR A 35 0.41 5.60 -10.26
N LEU A 36 0.32 5.26 -8.98
CA LEU A 36 0.97 5.96 -7.88
C LEU A 36 1.32 4.95 -6.79
N VAL A 37 2.56 5.00 -6.31
CA VAL A 37 3.01 4.24 -5.14
C VAL A 37 3.26 5.22 -4.01
N LEU A 38 2.68 4.96 -2.83
CA LEU A 38 2.90 5.72 -1.61
C LEU A 38 3.58 4.81 -0.60
N THR A 39 4.70 5.28 -0.03
CA THR A 39 5.45 4.52 0.98
C THR A 39 5.32 5.21 2.33
N TRP A 40 5.03 4.44 3.38
CA TRP A 40 4.99 4.95 4.74
C TRP A 40 6.20 4.44 5.53
N GLY A 41 7.15 5.34 5.83
CA GLY A 41 8.39 5.03 6.53
C GLY A 41 8.24 4.82 8.04
N GLY A 42 7.04 5.06 8.58
CA GLY A 42 6.64 4.78 9.96
C GLY A 42 7.54 5.41 11.01
N LYS A 43 7.24 6.65 11.44
CA LYS A 43 7.67 7.20 12.76
C LYS A 43 7.14 8.59 13.11
N SER A 44 6.56 9.34 12.17
CA SER A 44 6.04 10.68 12.46
C SER A 44 4.53 10.79 12.20
N ASP A 45 3.85 11.59 13.02
CA ASP A 45 2.46 12.00 12.77
C ASP A 45 2.34 12.78 11.45
N GLU A 46 3.42 13.38 10.98
CA GLU A 46 3.50 14.10 9.70
C GLU A 46 3.35 13.16 8.50
N ASP A 47 3.97 11.99 8.53
CA ASP A 47 3.83 10.99 7.46
C ASP A 47 2.37 10.50 7.35
N ALA A 48 1.71 10.29 8.50
CA ALA A 48 0.31 9.88 8.55
C ALA A 48 -0.62 10.98 7.99
N GLN A 49 -0.35 12.25 8.27
CA GLN A 49 -1.10 13.38 7.70
C GLN A 49 -0.93 13.49 6.18
N ILE A 50 0.28 13.25 5.66
CA ILE A 50 0.55 13.28 4.22
C ILE A 50 -0.26 12.19 3.51
N VAL A 51 -0.22 10.96 4.01
CA VAL A 51 -0.99 9.83 3.45
C VAL A 51 -2.49 10.11 3.54
N SER A 52 -2.99 10.58 4.69
CA SER A 52 -4.39 10.94 4.87
C SER A 52 -4.85 12.01 3.86
N LYS A 53 -4.05 13.07 3.68
CA LYS A 53 -4.32 14.12 2.69
C LYS A 53 -4.30 13.59 1.27
N LEU A 54 -3.36 12.71 0.92
CA LEU A 54 -3.30 12.10 -0.41
C LEU A 54 -4.51 11.21 -0.67
N ILE A 55 -4.92 10.38 0.30
CA ILE A 55 -6.13 9.54 0.20
C ILE A 55 -7.37 10.42 -0.01
N SER A 56 -7.49 11.54 0.72
CA SER A 56 -8.61 12.48 0.56
C SER A 56 -8.72 13.11 -0.84
N ARG A 57 -7.62 13.11 -1.61
CA ARG A 57 -7.56 13.65 -2.97
C ARG A 57 -7.90 12.61 -4.06
N LEU A 58 -7.98 11.33 -3.71
CA LEU A 58 -8.43 10.27 -4.60
C LEU A 58 -9.96 10.31 -4.71
N ARG A 59 -10.48 11.09 -5.66
CA ARG A 59 -11.90 11.29 -5.95
C ARG A 59 -12.34 10.57 -7.23
#